data_AF-A0A917D260-F1
#
_entry.id   AF-A0A917D260-F1
#
_cell.length_a   1.000
_cell.length_b   1.000
_cell.length_c   1.000
_cell.angle_alpha   90.00
_cell.angle_beta   90.00
_cell.angle_gamma   90.00
#
_symmetry.space_group_name_H-M   'P 1'
#
loop_
_entity.id
_entity.type
_entity.pdbx_description
1 polymer ?
#
loop_
_entity_poly.entity_id
_entity_poly.type
_entity_poly.pdbx_seq_one_letter_code
_entity_poly.pdbx_strand_id
1 'polypeptide(L)' 'MPLNKGLGSITAQGIKFNGKCYSCSLAIKEQWFERARTTGPTDVKVYYDSLNITEITVLINAVFVLLYVD' A
#
# COMPACT_ATOMS: atom_id res chain seq x y z
N MET A 1 -13.86 -12.00 9.32
CA MET A 1 -13.18 -11.40 10.49
C MET A 1 -13.04 -9.90 10.25
N PRO A 2 -13.07 -9.04 11.28
CA PRO A 2 -12.79 -7.62 11.09
C PRO A 2 -11.35 -7.43 10.62
N LEU A 3 -11.13 -6.60 9.60
CA LEU A 3 -9.78 -6.26 9.14
C LEU A 3 -9.08 -5.41 10.21
N ASN A 4 -7.81 -5.74 10.47
CA ASN A 4 -6.93 -4.91 11.28
C ASN A 4 -6.56 -3.62 10.53
N LYS A 5 -6.16 -2.59 11.27
CA LYS A 5 -5.72 -1.30 10.72
C LYS A 5 -4.26 -1.08 11.02
N GLY A 6 -3.51 -0.55 10.06
CA GLY A 6 -2.11 -0.20 10.20
C GLY A 6 -1.73 1.04 9.39
N LEU A 7 -0.48 1.46 9.56
CA LEU A 7 0.15 2.50 8.76
C LEU A 7 1.20 1.87 7.86
N GLY A 8 1.03 2.05 6.56
CA GLY A 8 2.03 1.73 5.54
C GLY A 8 2.57 3.00 4.90
N SER A 9 3.54 2.86 4.01
CA SER A 9 4.18 4.01 3.37
C SER A 9 4.43 3.71 1.90
N ILE A 10 3.92 4.57 1.01
CA ILE A 10 4.22 4.52 -0.42
C ILE A 10 5.63 5.04 -0.61
N THR A 11 6.51 4.24 -1.20
CA THR A 11 7.91 4.60 -1.47
C THR A 11 8.22 4.43 -2.95
N ALA A 12 9.39 4.90 -3.39
CA ALA A 12 9.87 4.67 -4.75
C ALA A 12 10.06 3.17 -5.10
N GLN A 13 10.12 2.29 -4.10
CA GLN A 13 10.34 0.85 -4.26
C GLN A 13 9.04 0.03 -4.20
N GLY A 14 7.90 0.68 -3.89
CA GLY A 14 6.63 0.02 -3.63
C GLY A 14 5.97 0.50 -2.33
N ILE A 15 4.86 -0.12 -1.97
CA ILE A 15 4.09 0.19 -0.75
C ILE A 15 4.65 -0.68 0.37
N LYS A 16 5.30 -0.07 1.35
CA LYS A 16 5.89 -0.78 2.48
C LYS A 16 4.89 -0.91 3.63
N PHE A 17 4.68 -2.13 4.08
CA PHE A 17 3.88 -2.42 5.26
C PHE A 17 4.36 -3.70 5.93
N ASN A 18 4.52 -3.68 7.25
CA ASN A 18 4.90 -4.84 8.05
C ASN A 18 6.12 -5.63 7.51
N GLY A 19 7.18 -4.92 7.11
CA GLY A 19 8.42 -5.50 6.57
C GLY A 19 8.31 -6.04 5.13
N LYS A 20 7.13 -5.94 4.50
CA LYS A 20 6.87 -6.38 3.13
C LYS A 20 6.74 -5.20 2.18
N CYS A 21 6.96 -5.46 0.89
CA CYS A 21 6.74 -4.52 -0.19
C CYS A 21 5.57 -5.03 -1.05
N TYR A 22 4.61 -4.15 -1.32
CA TYR A 22 3.42 -4.45 -2.10
C TYR A 22 3.34 -3.54 -3.32
N SER A 23 2.65 -4.00 -4.35
CA SER A 23 2.35 -3.22 -5.54
C SER A 23 0.92 -3.50 -6.02
N CYS A 24 0.43 -2.68 -6.94
CA CYS A 24 -0.74 -2.99 -7.74
C CYS A 24 -0.74 -2.21 -9.05
N SER A 25 -1.50 -2.71 -10.01
CA SER A 25 -1.64 -2.09 -11.33
C SER A 25 -2.14 -0.64 -11.26
N LEU A 26 -2.98 -0.30 -10.28
CA LEU A 26 -3.45 1.07 -10.09
C LEU A 26 -2.31 2.00 -9.63
N ALA A 27 -1.51 1.57 -8.65
CA ALA A 27 -0.38 2.34 -8.16
C ALA A 27 0.67 2.59 -9.26
N ILE A 28 0.87 1.59 -10.13
CA ILE A 28 1.74 1.71 -11.32
C ILE A 28 1.13 2.69 -12.33
N LYS A 29 -0.14 2.51 -12.69
CA LYS A 29 -0.86 3.35 -13.66
C LYS A 29 -0.90 4.82 -13.24
N GLU A 30 -1.16 5.07 -11.97
CA GLU A 30 -1.24 6.40 -11.36
C GLU A 30 0.13 6.94 -10.90
N GLN A 31 1.22 6.23 -11.21
CA GLN A 31 2.60 6.64 -10.97
C GLN A 31 2.91 6.98 -9.50
N TRP A 32 2.33 6.24 -8.56
CA TRP A 32 2.52 6.50 -7.13
C TRP A 32 3.99 6.39 -6.71
N PHE A 33 4.71 5.40 -7.27
CA PHE A 33 6.12 5.16 -6.94
C PHE A 33 7.04 6.22 -7.53
N GLU A 34 6.76 6.70 -8.73
CA GLU A 34 7.53 7.79 -9.34
C GLU A 34 7.29 9.13 -8.63
N ARG A 35 6.05 9.39 -8.20
CA ARG A 35 5.75 10.53 -7.34
C ARG A 35 6.53 10.45 -6.03
N ALA A 36 6.56 9.28 -5.39
CA ALA A 36 7.32 9.07 -4.15
C ALA A 36 8.84 9.20 -4.37
N ARG A 37 9.36 8.82 -5.54
CA ARG A 37 10.77 9.03 -5.92
C ARG A 37 11.14 10.51 -5.94
N THR A 38 10.21 11.36 -6.39
CA THR A 38 10.44 12.80 -6.55
C THR A 38 10.14 13.61 -5.28
N THR A 39 9.07 13.23 -4.56
CA THR A 39 8.52 14.01 -3.44
C THR A 39 8.80 13.42 -2.07
N GLY A 40 9.34 12.19 -2.01
CA GLY A 40 9.53 11.43 -0.78
C GLY A 40 8.36 10.48 -0.48
N PRO A 41 8.50 9.64 0.56
CA PRO A 41 7.48 8.67 0.92
C PRO A 41 6.18 9.33 1.42
N THR A 42 5.05 8.65 1.25
CA THR A 42 3.73 9.13 1.71
C THR A 42 3.04 8.05 2.54
N ASP A 43 2.66 8.40 3.77
CA ASP A 43 1.98 7.47 4.68
C ASP A 43 0.52 7.22 4.26
N VAL A 44 0.08 5.98 4.41
CA VAL A 44 -1.25 5.51 4.01
C VAL A 44 -1.85 4.58 5.06
N LYS A 45 -3.18 4.61 5.18
CA LYS A 45 -3.92 3.66 6.01
C LYS A 45 -4.01 2.32 5.29
N VAL A 46 -3.62 1.26 6.00
CA VAL A 46 -3.68 -0.12 5.53
C VAL A 46 -4.74 -0.87 6.30
N TYR A 47 -5.51 -1.70 5.61
CA TYR A 47 -6.45 -2.66 6.15
C TYR A 47 -6.01 -4.06 5.74
N TYR A 48 -5.90 -4.99 6.69
CA TYR A 48 -5.33 -6.31 6.42
C TYR A 48 -5.91 -7.38 7.33
N ASP A 49 -5.84 -8.63 6.89
CA ASP A 49 -6.08 -9.79 7.75
C ASP A 49 -4.76 -10.18 8.43
N SER A 50 -4.72 -10.27 9.76
CA SER A 50 -3.50 -10.66 10.47
C SER A 50 -3.08 -12.10 10.18
N LEU A 51 -4.02 -12.96 9.79
CA LEU A 51 -3.76 -14.34 9.39
C LEU A 51 -3.36 -14.44 7.92
N ASN A 52 -3.68 -13.43 7.11
CA ASN A 52 -3.32 -13.36 5.69
C ASN A 52 -2.83 -11.98 5.29
N ILE A 53 -1.50 -11.82 5.32
CA ILE A 53 -0.80 -10.58 4.93
C ILE A 53 -0.23 -10.64 3.50
N THR A 54 -0.68 -11.57 2.65
CA THR A 54 -0.31 -11.55 1.21
C THR A 54 -1.11 -10.51 0.43
N GLU A 55 -2.25 -10.10 0.98
CA GLU A 55 -3.12 -9.08 0.41
C GLU A 55 -3.40 -8.02 1.46
N ILE A 56 -3.32 -6.76 1.04
CA ILE A 56 -3.68 -5.62 1.88
C ILE A 56 -4.54 -4.65 1.10
N THR A 57 -5.38 -3.90 1.78
CA THR A 57 -6.15 -2.80 1.18
C THR A 57 -5.58 -1.48 1.67
N VAL A 58 -5.25 -0.57 0.76
CA VAL A 58 -4.87 0.81 1.12
C VAL A 58 -6.02 1.77 0.85
N LEU A 59 -6.16 2.77 1.71
CA LEU A 59 -7.11 3.86 1.53
C LEU A 59 -6.37 5.13 1.11
N ILE A 60 -6.61 5.58 -0.12
CA ILE A 60 -5.97 6.76 -0.72
C ILE A 60 -7.05 7.65 -1.31
N ASN A 61 -7.08 8.93 -0.91
CA ASN A 61 -8.08 9.90 -1.36
C ASN A 61 -9.54 9.42 -1.24
N ALA A 62 -9.87 8.72 -0.15
CA ALA A 62 -11.17 8.08 0.09
C ALA A 62 -11.54 6.90 -0.85
N VAL A 63 -10.58 6.37 -1.62
CA VAL A 63 -10.74 5.17 -2.46
C VAL A 63 -9.99 3.99 -1.84
N PHE A 64 -10.63 2.83 -1.78
CA PHE A 64 -10.01 1.56 -1.35
C PHE A 64 -9.37 0.84 -2.54
N VAL A 65 -8.13 0.41 -2.39
CA VAL A 65 -7.37 -0.28 -3.44
C VAL A 65 -6.77 -1.56 -2.88
N LEU A 66 -7.06 -2.69 -3.53
CA LEU A 66 -6.54 -4.01 -3.16
C LEU A 66 -5.13 -4.19 -3.75
N LEU A 67 -4.19 -4.65 -2.92
CA LEU A 67 -2.79 -4.86 -3.26
C LEU A 67 -2.38 -6.31 -3.00
N TYR A 68 -1.44 -6.80 -3.80
CA TYR A 68 -0.86 -8.15 -3.69
C TYR A 68 0.64 -8.05 -3.40
N VAL A 69 1.23 -9.09 -2.81
CA VAL A 69 2.70 -9.24 -2.70
C VAL A 69 3.26 -9.62 -4.07
N ASP A 70 4.26 -8.87 -4.54
CA ASP A 70 5.09 -9.24 -5.70
C ASP A 70 6.10 -10.34 -5.33
#